data_AF-A0A945GM30-F1
#
_entry.id   AF-A0A945GM30-F1
#
_cell.length_a   1.000
_cell.length_b   1.000
_cell.length_c   1.000
_cell.angle_alpha   90.00
_cell.angle_beta   90.00
_cell.angle_gamma   90.00
#
_symmetry.space_group_name_H-M   'P 1'
#
loop_
_entity.id
_entity.type
_entity.pdbx_description
1 polymer ?
#
loop_
_entity_poly.entity_id
_entity_poly.type
_entity_poly.pdbx_seq_one_letter_code
_entity_poly.pdbx_strand_id
1 'polypeptide(L)' 'MAHPHHVFWPDDLPLVGTEFISTQLLVGHGQVTDAYLLGLAIYHGGKLATLDQGIAHLLPSDSPHKASLEIVSVT' A
#
# COMPACT_ATOMS: atom_id res chain seq x y z
N MET A 1 -9.48 0.73 21.48
CA MET A 1 -9.29 -0.58 22.13
C MET A 1 -8.26 -1.34 21.33
N ALA A 2 -7.28 -1.98 21.98
CA ALA A 2 -6.28 -2.82 21.32
C ALA A 2 -6.73 -4.29 21.36
N HIS A 3 -6.48 -5.04 20.30
CA HIS A 3 -6.76 -6.48 20.22
C HIS A 3 -5.43 -7.23 20.11
N PRO A 4 -5.23 -8.38 20.78
CA PRO A 4 -3.94 -9.08 20.78
C PRO A 4 -3.46 -9.52 19.39
N HIS A 5 -4.38 -9.64 18.44
CA HIS A 5 -4.08 -9.98 17.04
C HIS A 5 -4.01 -8.77 16.10
N HIS A 6 -4.15 -7.54 16.60
CA HIS A 6 -4.05 -6.31 15.80
C HIS A 6 -2.92 -5.43 16.34
N VAL A 7 -1.97 -5.11 15.47
CA VAL A 7 -0.91 -4.14 15.73
C VAL A 7 -1.21 -2.88 14.94
N PHE A 8 -1.13 -1.73 15.59
CA PHE A 8 -1.25 -0.44 14.92
C PHE A 8 0.10 -0.03 14.34
N TRP A 9 0.11 0.35 13.06
CA TRP A 9 1.27 0.96 12.43
C TRP A 9 1.08 2.48 12.39
N PRO A 10 1.97 3.25 13.03
CA PRO A 10 1.89 4.71 13.01
C PRO A 10 2.30 5.25 11.64
N ASP A 11 2.16 6.56 11.47
CA ASP A 11 2.76 7.25 10.32
C ASP A 11 4.28 7.32 10.49
N ASP A 12 4.97 6.28 10.03
CA ASP A 12 6.42 6.11 10.18
C ASP A 12 7.16 5.90 8.84
N LEU A 13 6.46 6.08 7.72
CA LEU A 13 7.04 6.01 6.38
C LEU A 13 7.06 7.39 5.72
N PRO A 14 8.24 7.93 5.34
CA PRO A 14 8.30 9.12 4.51
C PRO A 14 7.71 8.83 3.13
N LEU A 15 6.63 9.52 2.74
CA LEU A 15 6.02 9.26 1.43
C LEU A 15 6.96 9.65 0.26
N VAL A 16 7.73 10.73 0.42
CA VAL A 16 8.64 11.23 -0.62
C VAL A 16 10.03 10.60 -0.43
N GLY A 17 10.59 10.09 -1.52
CA GLY A 17 11.93 9.49 -1.52
C GLY A 17 11.98 8.02 -1.13
N THR A 18 10.82 7.37 -0.94
CA THR A 18 10.76 5.91 -0.82
C THR A 18 10.92 5.25 -2.17
N GLU A 19 11.74 4.20 -2.21
CA GLU A 19 12.04 3.43 -3.42
C GLU A 19 10.86 2.53 -3.86
N PHE A 20 9.93 2.25 -2.96
CA PHE A 20 8.82 1.33 -3.19
C PHE A 20 7.65 1.96 -3.97
N ILE A 21 7.54 3.29 -3.95
CA ILE A 21 6.43 4.02 -4.57
C ILE A 21 6.99 5.08 -5.50
N SER A 22 6.84 4.83 -6.80
CA SER A 22 7.15 5.85 -7.79
C SER A 22 6.10 6.95 -7.76
N THR A 23 6.50 8.16 -7.37
CA THR A 23 5.63 9.36 -7.44
C THR A 23 5.16 9.67 -8.86
N GLN A 24 5.82 9.12 -9.89
CA GLN A 24 5.40 9.25 -11.29
C GLN A 24 4.12 8.47 -11.60
N LEU A 25 3.79 7.45 -10.79
CA LEU A 25 2.55 6.66 -10.93
C LEU A 25 1.36 7.31 -10.19
N LEU A 26 1.61 8.38 -9.43
CA LEU A 26 0.58 9.17 -8.77
C LEU A 26 0.04 10.21 -9.74
N VAL A 27 -1.03 9.85 -10.44
CA VAL A 27 -1.69 10.66 -11.46
C VAL A 27 -2.67 11.67 -10.84
N GLY A 28 -3.21 11.38 -9.65
CA GLY A 28 -4.16 12.28 -8.98
C GLY A 28 -4.12 12.20 -7.45
N HIS A 29 -4.65 13.25 -6.79
CA HIS A 29 -4.66 13.35 -5.32
C HIS A 29 -5.37 12.18 -4.63
N GLY A 30 -6.34 11.54 -5.30
CA GLY A 30 -7.06 10.39 -4.75
C GLY A 30 -6.16 9.19 -4.47
N GLN A 31 -5.03 9.06 -5.16
CA GLN A 31 -4.12 7.92 -5.05
C GLN A 31 -3.10 8.07 -3.92
N VAL A 32 -3.00 9.25 -3.29
CA VAL A 32 -1.96 9.53 -2.29
C VAL A 32 -2.11 8.61 -1.08
N THR A 33 -3.34 8.45 -0.57
CA THR A 33 -3.62 7.58 0.56
C THR A 33 -3.37 6.11 0.22
N ASP A 34 -3.83 5.66 -0.95
CA ASP A 34 -3.66 4.26 -1.37
C ASP A 34 -2.20 3.89 -1.55
N ALA A 35 -1.44 4.79 -2.17
CA ALA A 35 0.00 4.67 -2.29
C ALA A 35 0.62 4.59 -0.90
N TYR A 36 0.32 5.55 -0.03
CA TYR A 36 0.86 5.56 1.33
C TYR A 36 0.60 4.25 2.08
N LEU A 37 -0.64 3.75 2.07
CA LEU A 37 -1.01 2.49 2.74
C LEU A 37 -0.30 1.27 2.16
N LEU A 38 -0.14 1.22 0.83
CA LEU A 38 0.61 0.15 0.18
C LEU A 38 2.11 0.23 0.56
N GLY A 39 2.67 1.43 0.60
CA GLY A 39 4.06 1.67 1.01
C GLY A 39 4.29 1.26 2.46
N LEU A 40 3.36 1.61 3.35
CA LEU A 40 3.42 1.23 4.75
C LEU A 40 3.39 -0.29 4.91
N ALA A 41 2.53 -0.98 4.15
CA ALA A 41 2.50 -2.44 4.13
C ALA A 41 3.82 -3.04 3.63
N ILE A 42 4.42 -2.49 2.57
CA ILE A 42 5.72 -2.93 2.06
C ILE A 42 6.81 -2.73 3.12
N TYR A 43 6.85 -1.55 3.73
CA TYR A 43 7.85 -1.17 4.73
C TYR A 43 7.83 -2.08 5.96
N HIS A 44 6.64 -2.43 6.45
CA HIS A 44 6.46 -3.35 7.58
C HIS A 44 6.49 -4.84 7.16
N GLY A 45 6.77 -5.16 5.88
CA GLY A 45 6.82 -6.53 5.37
C GLY A 45 5.46 -7.26 5.37
N GLY A 46 4.36 -6.51 5.37
CA GLY A 46 3.00 -7.02 5.38
C GLY A 46 2.30 -6.95 4.02
N LYS A 47 0.97 -7.04 4.07
CA LYS A 47 0.09 -6.91 2.91
C LYS A 47 -1.03 -5.91 3.16
N LEU A 48 -1.32 -5.08 2.16
CA LEU A 48 -2.53 -4.27 2.12
C LEU A 48 -3.69 -5.12 1.57
N ALA A 49 -4.65 -5.44 2.41
CA ALA A 49 -5.92 -6.03 1.99
C ALA A 49 -6.89 -4.91 1.56
N THR A 50 -7.40 -4.96 0.32
CA THR A 50 -8.28 -3.92 -0.23
C THR A 50 -9.37 -4.50 -1.11
N LEU A 51 -10.49 -3.78 -1.25
CA LEU A 51 -11.52 -4.06 -2.27
C LEU A 51 -11.25 -3.32 -3.59
N ASP A 52 -10.30 -2.39 -3.59
CA ASP A 52 -10.00 -1.55 -4.75
C ASP A 52 -8.91 -2.18 -5.64
N GLN A 53 -9.33 -2.62 -6.83
CA GLN A 53 -8.43 -3.15 -7.86
C GLN A 53 -7.54 -2.07 -8.48
N GLY A 54 -7.93 -0.80 -8.38
CA GLY A 54 -7.21 0.35 -8.91
C GLY A 54 -5.80 0.49 -8.33
N ILE A 55 -5.61 0.12 -7.06
CA ILE A 55 -4.32 0.20 -6.33
C ILE A 55 -3.21 -0.59 -7.03
N ALA A 56 -3.54 -1.66 -7.77
CA ALA A 56 -2.55 -2.43 -8.52
C ALA A 56 -1.81 -1.60 -9.59
N HIS A 57 -2.41 -0.50 -10.08
CA HIS A 57 -1.79 0.40 -11.06
C HIS A 57 -0.72 1.32 -10.45
N LEU A 58 -0.61 1.37 -9.11
CA LEU A 58 0.43 2.12 -8.41
C LEU A 58 1.78 1.40 -8.41
N LEU A 59 1.81 0.16 -8.91
CA LEU A 59 3.03 -0.65 -9.03
C LEU A 59 3.36 -0.89 -10.50
N PRO A 60 4.65 -0.85 -10.89
CA PRO A 60 5.11 -1.39 -12.16
C PRO A 60 4.68 -2.85 -12.37
N SER A 61 4.53 -3.26 -13.63
CA SER A 61 4.07 -4.62 -13.97
C SER A 61 5.03 -5.73 -13.51
N ASP A 62 6.30 -5.43 -13.33
CA ASP A 62 7.37 -6.31 -12.86
C ASP A 62 7.76 -6.06 -11.39
N SER A 63 7.00 -5.22 -10.67
CA SER A 63 7.32 -4.87 -9.29
C SER A 63 7.29 -6.09 -8.37
N PRO A 64 8.34 -6.32 -7.57
CA PRO A 64 8.34 -7.39 -6.57
C PRO A 64 7.31 -7.15 -5.46
N HIS A 65 6.83 -5.92 -5.30
CA HIS A 65 5.88 -5.52 -4.26
C HIS A 65 4.43 -5.89 -4.57
N LYS A 66 4.15 -6.50 -5.72
CA LYS A 66 2.81 -7.04 -6.02
C LYS A 66 2.32 -8.04 -4.97
N ALA A 67 3.24 -8.79 -4.34
CA ALA A 67 2.92 -9.71 -3.25
C ALA A 67 2.43 -9.02 -1.97
N SER A 68 2.68 -7.71 -1.82
CA SER A 68 2.23 -6.88 -0.69
C SER A 68 0.82 -6.31 -0.89
N LEU A 69 0.14 -6.63 -1.99
CA LEU A 69 -1.24 -6.23 -2.25
C LEU A 69 -2.14 -7.47 -2.32
N GLU A 70 -3.23 -7.47 -1.56
CA GLU A 70 -4.23 -8.55 -1.53
C GLU A 70 -5.61 -7.96 -1.89
N ILE A 71 -6.14 -8.33 -3.05
CA ILE A 71 -7.48 -7.91 -3.46
C ILE A 71 -8.50 -8.87 -2.85
N VAL A 72 -9.28 -8.36 -1.89
CA VAL A 72 -10.38 -9.09 -1.27
C VAL A 72 -11.63 -8.89 -2.12
N SER A 73 -12.38 -9.95 -2.34
CA SER A 73 -13.70 -9.89 -2.98
C SER A 73 -14.78 -10.14 -1.93
N VAL A 74 -15.88 -9.40 -1.98
CA VAL A 74 -17.07 -9.68 -1.17
C VAL A 74 -18.00 -10.54 -2.01
N THR A 75 -18.38 -11.71 -1.49
CA THR A 75 -19.38 -12.62 -2.09
C THR A 75 -20.78 -12.27 -1.60
#